data_AF-A0A4R1QJX7-F1
#
_entry.id   AF-A0A4R1QJX7-F1
#
_cell.length_a   1.000
_cell.length_b   1.000
_cell.length_c   1.000
_cell.angle_alpha   90.00
_cell.angle_beta   90.00
_cell.angle_gamma   90.00
#
_symmetry.space_group_name_H-M   'P 1'
#
loop_
_entity.id
_entity.type
_entity.pdbx_description
1 polymer ?
#
loop_
_entity_poly.entity_id
_entity_poly.type
_entity_poly.pdbx_seq_one_letter_code
_entity_poly.pdbx_strand_id
1 'polypeptide(L)'
;MNNNQKAIKDSAQSIFSELALFSNAVTDFQKKAREISKEEYLTNEGIEAKTNEAKAYLVKRAVELSSSISLSLATIRKAAMAMEESFVISPELQAAITLTSAAGEKLDTSARDRMWKQFIGDNNALRSLKALFDSKGMYTKEMEKYIFNAEDQCNDLESSALDFKIQPGTNLNQTVAFGQKLEKFCELEGVELDKPFIQYLNAEDYSQFYTEQLRTAFGI
;
A
#
# COMPACT_ATOMS: atom_id res chain seq x y z
N MET A 1 -17.23 -9.87 -3.18
CA MET A 1 -16.17 -9.74 -2.16
C MET A 1 -16.42 -10.75 -1.06
N ASN A 2 -15.44 -11.59 -0.73
CA ASN A 2 -15.54 -12.57 0.35
C ASN A 2 -15.29 -11.91 1.73
N ASN A 3 -15.50 -12.66 2.83
CA ASN A 3 -15.32 -12.12 4.20
C ASN A 3 -13.87 -11.68 4.50
N ASN A 4 -12.86 -12.36 3.93
CA ASN A 4 -11.46 -12.02 4.14
C ASN A 4 -11.09 -10.74 3.39
N GLN A 5 -11.49 -10.61 2.12
CA GLN A 5 -11.34 -9.38 1.34
C GLN A 5 -12.04 -8.19 2.01
N LYS A 6 -13.23 -8.42 2.60
CA LYS A 6 -13.90 -7.39 3.39
C LYS A 6 -13.08 -6.98 4.62
N ALA A 7 -12.52 -7.93 5.37
CA ALA A 7 -11.67 -7.63 6.52
C ALA A 7 -10.41 -6.85 6.12
N ILE A 8 -9.81 -7.18 4.98
CA ILE A 8 -8.68 -6.43 4.40
C ILE A 8 -9.11 -5.00 4.07
N LYS A 9 -10.25 -4.84 3.38
CA LYS A 9 -10.82 -3.52 3.02
C LYS A 9 -11.02 -2.64 4.25
N ASP A 10 -11.78 -3.12 5.23
CA ASP A 10 -12.16 -2.35 6.42
C ASP A 10 -10.90 -1.92 7.20
N SER A 11 -9.92 -2.83 7.31
CA SER A 11 -8.64 -2.56 7.98
C SER A 11 -7.78 -1.57 7.20
N ALA A 12 -7.71 -1.69 5.86
CA ALA A 12 -6.94 -0.78 5.02
C ALA A 12 -7.50 0.65 5.06
N GLN A 13 -8.82 0.80 5.03
CA GLN A 13 -9.48 2.10 5.13
C GLN A 13 -9.33 2.74 6.52
N SER A 14 -9.29 1.92 7.57
CA SER A 14 -8.92 2.38 8.92
C SER A 14 -7.49 2.93 8.92
N ILE A 15 -6.54 2.19 8.35
CA ILE A 15 -5.14 2.65 8.23
C ILE A 15 -5.05 3.94 7.42
N PHE A 16 -5.75 4.06 6.29
CA PHE A 16 -5.74 5.29 5.48
C PHE A 16 -6.25 6.51 6.26
N SER A 17 -7.24 6.32 7.12
CA SER A 17 -7.75 7.39 7.99
C SER A 17 -6.70 7.82 9.02
N GLU A 18 -6.00 6.88 9.64
CA GLU A 18 -4.91 7.16 10.60
C GLU A 18 -3.71 7.85 9.92
N LEU A 19 -3.34 7.40 8.72
CA LEU A 19 -2.29 8.03 7.92
C LEU A 19 -2.65 9.47 7.55
N ALA A 20 -3.91 9.77 7.25
CA ALA A 20 -4.37 11.13 6.98
C ALA A 20 -4.28 12.03 8.23
N LEU A 21 -4.65 11.50 9.41
CA LEU A 21 -4.48 12.23 10.67
C LEU A 21 -3.01 12.51 10.98
N PHE A 22 -2.12 11.55 10.71
CA PHE A 22 -0.69 11.76 10.86
C PHE A 22 -0.12 12.75 9.82
N SER A 23 -0.62 12.73 8.58
CA SER A 23 -0.25 13.69 7.54
C SER A 23 -0.52 15.13 7.97
N ASN A 24 -1.70 15.38 8.56
CA ASN A 24 -2.02 16.68 9.14
C ASN A 24 -0.99 17.11 10.22
N ALA A 25 -0.56 16.17 11.08
CA ALA A 25 0.43 16.46 12.12
C ALA A 25 1.82 16.78 11.54
N VAL A 26 2.20 16.14 10.42
CA VAL A 26 3.42 16.49 9.68
C VAL A 26 3.30 17.89 9.09
N THR A 27 2.19 18.22 8.44
CA THR A 27 1.91 19.54 7.86
C THR A 27 1.98 20.65 8.92
N ASP A 28 1.33 20.43 10.07
CA ASP A 28 1.37 21.35 11.22
C ASP A 28 2.80 21.55 11.74
N PHE A 29 3.57 20.45 11.86
CA PHE A 29 4.97 20.52 12.25
C PHE A 29 5.80 21.35 11.25
N GLN A 30 5.65 21.11 9.95
CA GLN A 30 6.37 21.86 8.92
C GLN A 30 6.04 23.35 8.96
N LYS A 31 4.77 23.70 9.15
CA LYS A 31 4.35 25.09 9.30
C LYS A 31 4.99 25.74 10.52
N LYS A 32 4.92 25.07 11.68
CA LYS A 32 5.52 25.56 12.92
C LYS A 32 7.04 25.70 12.81
N ALA A 33 7.72 24.75 12.17
CA ALA A 33 9.17 24.83 11.93
C ALA A 33 9.55 26.03 11.04
N ARG A 34 8.75 26.33 10.00
CA ARG A 34 8.94 27.51 9.14
C ARG A 34 8.65 28.83 9.86
N GLU A 35 7.76 28.83 10.85
CA GLU A 35 7.48 30.01 11.68
C GLU A 35 8.62 30.26 12.67
N ILE A 36 9.10 29.21 13.35
CA ILE A 36 10.23 29.29 14.29
C ILE A 36 11.48 29.81 13.56
N SER A 37 11.76 29.36 12.34
CA SER A 37 12.95 29.78 11.59
C SER A 37 12.92 31.25 11.14
N LYS A 38 11.77 31.91 11.22
CA LYS A 38 11.60 33.34 10.89
C LYS A 38 11.58 34.24 12.12
N GLU A 39 11.67 33.69 13.33
CA GLU A 39 11.70 34.51 14.55
C GLU A 39 13.04 35.26 14.66
N GLU A 40 13.03 36.57 14.39
CA GLU A 40 14.22 37.44 14.31
C GLU A 40 15.04 37.52 15.61
N TYR A 41 14.46 37.14 16.76
CA TYR A 41 15.08 37.28 18.08
C TYR A 41 15.60 35.97 18.66
N LEU A 42 15.45 34.84 17.97
CA LEU A 42 16.00 33.57 18.44
C LEU A 42 17.46 33.41 18.05
N THR A 43 18.25 32.91 18.99
CA THR A 43 19.55 32.31 18.66
C THR A 43 19.34 31.01 17.89
N ASN A 44 20.36 30.53 17.19
CA ASN A 44 20.31 29.22 16.53
C ASN A 44 19.95 28.08 17.51
N GLU A 45 20.49 28.13 18.73
CA GLU A 45 20.15 27.18 19.80
C GLU A 45 18.68 27.28 20.23
N GLY A 46 18.11 28.49 20.25
CA GLY A 46 16.69 28.72 20.54
C GLY A 46 15.77 28.18 19.44
N ILE A 47 16.16 28.35 18.17
CA ILE A 47 15.46 27.75 17.00
C ILE A 47 15.48 26.23 17.11
N GLU A 48 16.64 25.64 17.42
CA GLU A 48 16.79 24.20 17.57
C GLU A 48 15.95 23.65 18.72
N ALA A 49 15.97 24.30 19.89
CA ALA A 49 15.18 23.88 21.06
C ALA A 49 13.67 23.85 20.75
N LYS A 50 13.12 24.94 20.17
CA LYS A 50 11.70 25.00 19.80
C LYS A 50 11.34 24.01 18.69
N THR A 51 12.23 23.80 17.73
CA THR A 51 12.02 22.82 16.65
C THR A 51 12.00 21.39 17.20
N ASN A 52 12.89 21.07 18.14
CA ASN A 52 12.92 19.78 18.81
C ASN A 52 11.68 19.54 19.69
N GLU A 53 11.14 20.58 20.34
CA GLU A 53 9.87 20.49 21.06
C GLU A 53 8.69 20.19 20.10
N ALA A 54 8.62 20.90 18.98
CA ALA A 54 7.62 20.62 17.95
C ALA A 54 7.78 19.20 17.37
N LYS A 55 9.02 18.75 17.18
CA LYS A 55 9.34 17.40 16.70
C LYS A 55 8.92 16.34 17.71
N ALA A 56 9.07 16.57 19.02
CA ALA A 56 8.67 15.60 20.04
C ALA A 56 7.18 15.25 19.98
N TYR A 57 6.31 16.22 19.65
CA TYR A 57 4.90 15.96 19.38
C TYR A 57 4.71 15.03 18.18
N LEU A 58 5.43 15.27 17.08
CA LEU A 58 5.38 14.42 15.89
C LEU A 58 5.87 12.99 16.18
N VAL A 59 6.95 12.83 16.96
CA VAL A 59 7.45 11.51 17.39
C VAL A 59 6.37 10.74 18.16
N LYS A 60 5.67 11.41 19.09
CA LYS A 60 4.58 10.80 19.85
C LYS A 60 3.46 10.32 18.92
N ARG A 61 3.05 11.16 17.96
CA ARG A 61 2.03 10.80 16.97
C ARG A 61 2.46 9.63 16.08
N ALA A 62 3.73 9.56 15.71
CA ALA A 62 4.25 8.47 14.88
C ALA A 62 4.25 7.12 15.63
N VAL A 63 4.50 7.14 16.95
CA VAL A 63 4.39 5.93 17.80
C VAL A 63 2.94 5.47 17.92
N GLU A 64 2.00 6.41 18.11
CA GLU A 64 0.56 6.12 18.14
C GLU A 64 0.10 5.53 16.80
N LEU A 65 0.48 6.14 15.68
CA LEU A 65 0.19 5.67 14.33
C LEU A 65 0.73 4.25 14.12
N SER A 66 2.01 4.02 14.38
CA SER A 66 2.66 2.71 14.21
C SER A 66 1.91 1.62 14.97
N SER A 67 1.53 1.90 16.22
CA SER A 67 0.77 0.96 17.07
C SER A 67 -0.63 0.67 16.51
N SER A 68 -1.33 1.71 16.02
CA SER A 68 -2.67 1.58 15.41
C SER A 68 -2.63 0.77 14.11
N ILE A 69 -1.65 1.07 13.25
CA ILE A 69 -1.44 0.35 11.98
C ILE A 69 -1.10 -1.12 12.25
N SER A 70 -0.24 -1.43 13.21
CA SER A 70 0.12 -2.82 13.53
C SER A 70 -1.09 -3.70 13.88
N LEU A 71 -2.09 -3.16 14.59
CA LEU A 71 -3.32 -3.89 14.90
C LEU A 71 -4.15 -4.20 13.65
N SER A 72 -4.26 -3.22 12.76
CA SER A 72 -4.99 -3.38 11.49
C SER A 72 -4.23 -4.32 10.53
N LEU A 73 -2.90 -4.23 10.49
CA LEU A 73 -2.06 -5.14 9.71
C LEU A 73 -2.15 -6.59 10.19
N ALA A 74 -2.27 -6.84 11.49
CA ALA A 74 -2.49 -8.20 12.00
C ALA A 74 -3.81 -8.82 11.46
N THR A 75 -4.85 -8.00 11.31
CA THR A 75 -6.12 -8.43 10.72
C THR A 75 -5.96 -8.70 9.22
N ILE A 76 -5.26 -7.81 8.50
CA ILE A 76 -4.94 -7.99 7.08
C ILE A 76 -4.14 -9.28 6.86
N ARG A 77 -3.06 -9.49 7.61
CA ARG A 77 -2.23 -10.70 7.53
C ARG A 77 -3.07 -11.95 7.73
N LYS A 78 -3.89 -12.00 8.78
CA LYS A 78 -4.74 -13.16 9.06
C LYS A 78 -5.69 -13.45 7.89
N ALA A 79 -6.32 -12.42 7.32
CA ALA A 79 -7.25 -12.57 6.21
C ALA A 79 -6.55 -13.01 4.91
N ALA A 80 -5.39 -12.43 4.60
CA ALA A 80 -4.59 -12.74 3.42
C ALA A 80 -4.03 -14.18 3.48
N MET A 81 -3.49 -14.59 4.63
CA MET A 81 -3.04 -15.97 4.87
C MET A 81 -4.18 -16.97 4.72
N ALA A 82 -5.36 -16.67 5.27
CA ALA A 82 -6.52 -17.54 5.11
C ALA A 82 -6.97 -17.66 3.64
N MET A 83 -6.83 -16.60 2.84
CA MET A 83 -7.10 -16.64 1.40
C MET A 83 -6.06 -17.49 0.64
N GLU A 84 -4.78 -17.38 0.98
CA GLU A 84 -3.71 -18.16 0.36
C GLU A 84 -3.76 -19.65 0.75
N GLU A 85 -4.18 -19.98 1.98
CA GLU A 85 -4.40 -21.36 2.42
C GLU A 85 -5.67 -21.99 1.82
N SER A 86 -6.70 -21.19 1.54
CA SER A 86 -7.94 -21.68 0.94
C SER A 86 -7.79 -21.89 -0.57
N PHE A 87 -7.20 -23.01 -0.99
CA PHE A 87 -7.22 -23.38 -2.40
C PHE A 87 -8.43 -24.25 -2.74
N VAL A 88 -9.41 -23.64 -3.41
CA VAL A 88 -10.56 -24.33 -4.00
C VAL A 88 -10.59 -24.02 -5.48
N ILE A 89 -10.55 -25.05 -6.33
CA ILE A 89 -10.71 -24.86 -7.77
C ILE A 89 -12.14 -24.41 -8.03
N SER A 90 -12.30 -23.12 -8.35
CA SER A 90 -13.58 -22.57 -8.75
C SER A 90 -14.02 -23.12 -10.11
N PRO A 91 -15.34 -23.18 -10.39
CA PRO A 91 -15.84 -23.54 -11.72
C PRO A 91 -15.24 -22.68 -12.84
N GLU A 92 -15.01 -21.39 -12.56
CA GLU A 92 -14.39 -20.45 -13.49
C GLU A 92 -12.93 -20.82 -13.77
N LEU A 93 -12.15 -21.16 -12.73
CA LEU A 93 -10.78 -21.63 -12.89
C LEU A 93 -10.73 -22.94 -13.66
N GLN A 94 -11.64 -23.87 -13.37
CA GLN A 94 -11.74 -25.13 -14.10
C GLN A 94 -12.04 -24.91 -15.58
N ALA A 95 -12.98 -24.01 -15.90
CA ALA A 95 -13.31 -23.66 -17.29
C ALA A 95 -12.12 -23.00 -18.01
N ALA A 96 -11.40 -22.09 -17.34
CA ALA A 96 -10.20 -21.45 -17.86
C ALA A 96 -9.09 -22.48 -18.15
N ILE A 97 -8.85 -23.42 -17.23
CA ILE A 97 -7.88 -24.51 -17.40
C ILE A 97 -8.28 -25.39 -18.59
N THR A 98 -9.55 -25.79 -18.69
CA THR A 98 -10.04 -26.65 -19.77
C THR A 98 -9.90 -25.95 -21.13
N LEU A 99 -10.31 -24.69 -21.24
CA LEU A 99 -10.20 -23.91 -22.48
C LEU A 99 -8.74 -23.76 -22.90
N THR A 100 -7.87 -23.38 -21.96
CA THR A 100 -6.43 -23.22 -22.22
C THR A 100 -5.77 -24.53 -22.63
N SER A 101 -6.14 -25.63 -21.98
CA SER A 101 -5.62 -26.96 -22.32
C SER A 101 -6.03 -27.41 -23.72
N ALA A 102 -7.25 -27.07 -24.15
CA ALA A 102 -7.78 -27.42 -25.47
C ALA A 102 -7.26 -26.50 -26.60
N ALA A 103 -7.23 -25.18 -26.37
CA ALA A 103 -6.85 -24.20 -27.39
C ALA A 103 -5.34 -24.01 -27.49
N GLY A 104 -4.61 -24.03 -26.37
CA GLY A 104 -3.19 -23.73 -26.31
C GLY A 104 -2.86 -22.40 -27.02
N GLU A 105 -1.77 -22.39 -27.80
CA GLU A 105 -1.28 -21.22 -28.57
C GLU A 105 -2.31 -20.63 -29.56
N LYS A 106 -3.42 -21.33 -29.85
CA LYS A 106 -4.52 -20.78 -30.67
C LYS A 106 -5.38 -19.77 -29.91
N LEU A 107 -5.23 -19.68 -28.59
CA LEU A 107 -5.92 -18.68 -27.78
C LEU A 107 -5.31 -17.30 -28.09
N ASP A 108 -6.13 -16.38 -28.60
CA ASP A 108 -5.64 -15.05 -28.93
C ASP A 108 -5.20 -14.29 -27.66
N THR A 109 -4.28 -13.35 -27.84
CA THR A 109 -3.70 -12.54 -26.77
C THR A 109 -4.76 -11.82 -25.93
N SER A 110 -5.83 -11.31 -26.55
CA SER A 110 -6.88 -10.59 -25.82
C SER A 110 -7.73 -11.53 -24.96
N ALA A 111 -8.05 -12.72 -25.46
CA ALA A 111 -8.77 -13.75 -24.71
C ALA A 111 -7.94 -14.25 -23.52
N ARG A 112 -6.65 -14.49 -23.74
CA ARG A 112 -5.69 -14.86 -22.68
C ARG A 112 -5.61 -13.79 -21.59
N ASP A 113 -5.48 -12.51 -21.96
CA ASP A 113 -5.35 -11.42 -21.00
C ASP A 113 -6.65 -11.18 -20.22
N ARG A 114 -7.82 -11.32 -20.85
CA ARG A 114 -9.12 -11.30 -20.15
C ARG A 114 -9.23 -12.45 -19.16
N MET A 115 -8.85 -13.66 -19.58
CA MET A 115 -8.86 -14.84 -18.71
C MET A 115 -7.92 -14.68 -17.52
N TRP A 116 -6.76 -14.06 -17.71
CA TRP A 116 -5.83 -13.77 -16.61
C TRP A 116 -6.45 -12.78 -15.61
N LYS A 117 -6.96 -11.65 -16.10
CA LYS A 117 -7.48 -10.56 -15.27
C LYS A 117 -8.67 -10.95 -14.40
N GLN A 118 -9.46 -11.94 -14.80
CA GLN A 118 -10.61 -12.39 -14.00
C GLN A 118 -10.21 -13.04 -12.67
N PHE A 119 -8.95 -13.46 -12.52
CA PHE A 119 -8.44 -14.11 -11.30
C PHE A 119 -7.53 -13.19 -10.47
N ILE A 120 -7.48 -11.88 -10.76
CA ILE A 120 -6.81 -10.92 -9.86
C ILE A 120 -7.51 -11.00 -8.49
N GLY A 121 -6.71 -11.15 -7.43
CA GLY A 121 -7.20 -11.44 -6.08
C GLY A 121 -7.32 -12.92 -5.72
N ASP A 122 -7.09 -13.83 -6.67
CA ASP A 122 -6.97 -15.27 -6.41
C ASP A 122 -5.58 -15.75 -6.83
N ASN A 123 -4.63 -15.58 -5.92
CA ASN A 123 -3.22 -15.87 -6.14
C ASN A 123 -2.97 -17.34 -6.51
N ASN A 124 -3.74 -18.27 -5.95
CA ASN A 124 -3.60 -19.70 -6.26
C ASN A 124 -4.15 -20.04 -7.66
N ALA A 125 -5.26 -19.44 -8.07
CA ALA A 125 -5.75 -19.53 -9.44
C ALA A 125 -4.73 -18.97 -10.44
N LEU A 126 -4.15 -17.80 -10.15
CA LEU A 126 -3.12 -17.18 -10.99
C LEU A 126 -1.85 -18.05 -11.08
N ARG A 127 -1.38 -18.63 -9.96
CA ARG A 127 -0.25 -19.57 -9.97
C ARG A 127 -0.54 -20.82 -10.82
N SER A 128 -1.75 -21.36 -10.71
CA SER A 128 -2.20 -22.51 -11.51
C SER A 128 -2.23 -22.19 -13.00
N LEU A 129 -2.79 -21.04 -13.37
CA LEU A 129 -2.83 -20.58 -14.76
C LEU A 129 -1.46 -20.21 -15.30
N LYS A 130 -0.58 -19.63 -14.47
CA LYS A 130 0.81 -19.37 -14.85
C LYS A 130 1.50 -20.65 -15.28
N ALA A 131 1.43 -21.71 -14.46
CA ALA A 131 2.04 -22.99 -14.77
C ALA A 131 1.51 -23.56 -16.09
N LEU A 132 0.20 -23.45 -16.33
CA LEU A 132 -0.41 -23.91 -17.57
C LEU A 132 0.02 -23.07 -18.78
N PHE A 133 -0.01 -21.74 -18.69
CA PHE A 133 0.43 -20.84 -19.76
C PHE A 133 1.89 -21.03 -20.10
N ASP A 134 2.75 -21.22 -19.11
CA ASP A 134 4.18 -21.46 -19.29
C ASP A 134 4.42 -22.78 -20.03
N SER A 135 3.71 -23.86 -19.63
CA SER A 135 3.75 -25.15 -20.33
C SER A 135 3.29 -25.12 -21.79
N LYS A 136 2.59 -24.05 -22.19
CA LYS A 136 2.03 -23.85 -23.53
C LYS A 136 2.70 -22.70 -24.30
N GLY A 137 3.79 -22.12 -23.78
CA GLY A 137 4.50 -21.02 -24.44
C GLY A 137 3.71 -19.71 -24.51
N MET A 138 2.66 -19.55 -23.71
CA MET A 138 1.76 -18.39 -23.73
C MET A 138 2.03 -17.38 -22.62
N TYR A 139 2.87 -17.72 -21.64
CA TYR A 139 3.16 -16.86 -20.50
C TYR A 139 3.94 -15.60 -20.90
N THR A 140 3.68 -14.49 -20.19
CA THR A 140 4.42 -13.23 -20.37
C THR A 140 4.83 -12.68 -19.01
N LYS A 141 5.98 -11.97 -18.95
CA LYS A 141 6.47 -11.35 -17.70
C LYS A 141 5.48 -10.35 -17.09
N GLU A 142 4.67 -9.70 -17.91
CA GLU A 142 3.66 -8.74 -17.43
C GLU A 142 2.61 -9.40 -16.52
N MET A 143 2.30 -10.68 -16.74
CA MET A 143 1.37 -11.44 -15.90
C MET A 143 1.89 -11.65 -14.49
N GLU A 144 3.21 -11.74 -14.31
CA GLU A 144 3.85 -11.98 -13.00
C GLU A 144 3.52 -10.91 -11.97
N LYS A 145 3.19 -9.69 -12.42
CA LYS A 145 2.90 -8.52 -11.57
C LYS A 145 1.76 -8.76 -10.58
N TYR A 146 0.88 -9.73 -10.85
CA TYR A 146 -0.28 -10.06 -10.03
C TYR A 146 -0.08 -11.31 -9.16
N ILE A 147 1.04 -12.03 -9.33
CA ILE A 147 1.40 -13.14 -8.45
C ILE A 147 2.36 -12.61 -7.40
N PHE A 148 2.05 -12.90 -6.14
CA PHE A 148 2.83 -12.43 -5.01
C PHE A 148 2.90 -13.51 -3.94
N ASN A 149 3.63 -13.25 -2.86
CA ASN A 149 3.57 -14.02 -1.62
C ASN A 149 2.94 -13.10 -0.57
N ALA A 150 1.78 -13.47 -0.02
CA ALA A 150 1.06 -12.57 0.88
C ALA A 150 1.81 -12.38 2.20
N GLU A 151 2.56 -13.39 2.66
CA GLU A 151 3.40 -13.31 3.86
C GLU A 151 4.52 -12.28 3.68
N ASP A 152 5.23 -12.34 2.54
CA ASP A 152 6.29 -11.39 2.21
C ASP A 152 5.76 -9.96 2.10
N GLN A 153 4.60 -9.77 1.45
CA GLN A 153 3.96 -8.44 1.36
C GLN A 153 3.54 -7.93 2.75
N CYS A 154 3.00 -8.79 3.61
CA CYS A 154 2.65 -8.42 4.99
C CYS A 154 3.87 -8.07 5.83
N ASN A 155 4.96 -8.86 5.74
CA ASN A 155 6.22 -8.57 6.40
C ASN A 155 6.77 -7.19 5.99
N ASP A 156 6.73 -6.91 4.69
CA ASP A 156 7.20 -5.65 4.12
C ASP A 156 6.32 -4.46 4.55
N LEU A 157 4.99 -4.63 4.64
CA LEU A 157 4.09 -3.62 5.22
C LEU A 157 4.37 -3.38 6.70
N GLU A 158 4.54 -4.43 7.50
CA GLU A 158 4.83 -4.31 8.92
C GLU A 158 6.18 -3.64 9.18
N SER A 159 7.22 -3.98 8.41
CA SER A 159 8.50 -3.26 8.46
C SER A 159 8.34 -1.77 8.18
N SER A 160 7.61 -1.40 7.11
CA SER A 160 7.36 0.02 6.82
C SER A 160 6.49 0.71 7.89
N ALA A 161 5.61 -0.02 8.58
CA ALA A 161 4.84 0.53 9.70
C ALA A 161 5.73 0.81 10.93
N LEU A 162 6.77 0.00 11.16
CA LEU A 162 7.75 0.22 12.23
C LEU A 162 8.64 1.43 11.96
N ASP A 163 8.93 1.72 10.69
CA ASP A 163 9.75 2.87 10.31
C ASP A 163 9.17 4.20 10.81
N PHE A 164 7.84 4.33 10.91
CA PHE A 164 7.22 5.53 11.50
C PHE A 164 7.70 5.78 12.93
N LYS A 165 7.90 4.72 13.72
CA LYS A 165 8.36 4.83 15.11
C LYS A 165 9.87 5.06 15.20
N ILE A 166 10.65 4.43 14.32
CA ILE A 166 12.13 4.46 14.36
C ILE A 166 12.65 5.79 13.81
N GLN A 167 12.12 6.22 12.68
CA GLN A 167 12.43 7.49 12.02
C GLN A 167 11.13 8.17 11.59
N PRO A 168 10.47 8.89 12.52
CA PRO A 168 9.29 9.67 12.18
C PRO A 168 9.62 10.65 11.06
N GLY A 169 9.03 10.42 9.89
CA GLY A 169 9.15 11.31 8.74
C GLY A 169 8.75 12.74 9.13
N THR A 170 9.58 13.71 8.76
CA THR A 170 9.29 15.15 8.91
C THR A 170 8.61 15.73 7.66
N ASN A 171 8.31 14.87 6.70
CA ASN A 171 7.66 15.15 5.43
C ASN A 171 6.67 14.05 5.08
N LEU A 172 5.89 14.27 4.02
CA LEU A 172 4.77 13.39 3.70
C LEU A 172 5.18 12.14 2.93
N ASN A 173 6.43 12.06 2.44
CA ASN A 173 6.88 10.96 1.59
C ASN A 173 6.71 9.59 2.23
N GLN A 174 7.07 9.43 3.51
CA GLN A 174 6.93 8.15 4.22
C GLN A 174 5.46 7.73 4.33
N THR A 175 4.59 8.67 4.71
CA THR A 175 3.15 8.44 4.83
C THR A 175 2.51 8.05 3.49
N VAL A 176 2.86 8.77 2.42
CA VAL A 176 2.29 8.51 1.10
C VAL A 176 2.84 7.23 0.49
N ALA A 177 4.14 6.96 0.63
CA ALA A 177 4.74 5.70 0.16
C ALA A 177 4.09 4.49 0.84
N PHE A 178 3.88 4.56 2.16
CA PHE A 178 3.16 3.51 2.88
C PHE A 178 1.72 3.35 2.38
N GLY A 179 0.97 4.46 2.24
CA GLY A 179 -0.42 4.42 1.77
C GLY A 179 -0.56 3.79 0.38
N GLN A 180 0.32 4.16 -0.56
CA GLN A 180 0.36 3.58 -1.91
C GLN A 180 0.74 2.10 -1.91
N LYS A 181 1.67 1.70 -1.04
CA LYS A 181 2.07 0.31 -0.87
C LYS A 181 0.91 -0.56 -0.39
N LEU A 182 0.15 -0.07 0.60
CA LEU A 182 -1.05 -0.76 1.10
C LEU A 182 -2.18 -0.77 0.06
N GLU A 183 -2.36 0.30 -0.71
CA GLU A 183 -3.32 0.34 -1.82
C GLU A 183 -2.99 -0.72 -2.88
N LYS A 184 -1.72 -0.83 -3.27
CA LYS A 184 -1.25 -1.87 -4.19
C LYS A 184 -1.47 -3.28 -3.63
N PHE A 185 -1.23 -3.48 -2.34
CA PHE A 185 -1.53 -4.76 -1.70
C PHE A 185 -3.02 -5.11 -1.80
N CYS A 186 -3.90 -4.14 -1.56
CA CYS A 186 -5.35 -4.34 -1.73
C CYS A 186 -5.72 -4.71 -3.17
N GLU A 187 -5.11 -4.05 -4.17
CA GLU A 187 -5.30 -4.39 -5.59
C GLU A 187 -4.91 -5.85 -5.87
N LEU A 188 -3.76 -6.30 -5.36
CA LEU A 188 -3.25 -7.66 -5.54
C LEU A 188 -4.19 -8.71 -4.92
N GLU A 189 -4.79 -8.41 -3.77
CA GLU A 189 -5.80 -9.23 -3.08
C GLU A 189 -7.22 -9.12 -3.71
N GLY A 190 -7.37 -8.36 -4.79
CA GLY A 190 -8.65 -8.13 -5.47
C GLY A 190 -9.66 -7.39 -4.59
N VAL A 191 -9.18 -6.56 -3.67
CA VAL A 191 -9.99 -5.77 -2.74
C VAL A 191 -10.37 -4.44 -3.39
N GLU A 192 -11.68 -4.21 -3.52
CA GLU A 192 -12.21 -2.96 -4.04
C GLU A 192 -12.37 -1.92 -2.92
N LEU A 193 -11.40 -1.00 -2.86
CA LEU A 193 -11.40 0.15 -1.95
C LEU A 193 -12.46 1.18 -2.37
N ASP A 194 -13.06 1.90 -1.41
CA ASP A 194 -14.07 2.93 -1.74
C ASP A 194 -13.48 4.12 -2.49
N LYS A 195 -12.22 4.44 -2.19
CA LYS A 195 -11.44 5.50 -2.84
C LYS A 195 -9.95 5.23 -2.66
N PRO A 196 -9.10 5.71 -3.58
CA PRO A 196 -7.65 5.60 -3.44
C PRO A 196 -7.15 6.39 -2.22
N PHE A 197 -6.01 5.97 -1.65
CA PHE A 197 -5.41 6.58 -0.46
C PHE A 197 -5.22 8.09 -0.63
N ILE A 198 -4.84 8.53 -1.83
CA ILE A 198 -4.59 9.95 -2.11
C ILE A 198 -5.80 10.86 -1.83
N GLN A 199 -7.02 10.32 -1.90
CA GLN A 199 -8.27 11.04 -1.59
C GLN A 199 -8.62 11.05 -0.09
N TYR A 200 -7.77 10.47 0.77
CA TYR A 200 -7.83 10.66 2.22
C TYR A 200 -7.00 11.87 2.66
N LEU A 201 -6.03 12.29 1.85
CA LEU A 201 -5.24 13.49 2.13
C LEU A 201 -6.10 14.74 1.92
N ASN A 202 -5.86 15.76 2.75
CA ASN A 202 -6.45 17.07 2.52
C ASN A 202 -5.77 17.74 1.30
N ALA A 203 -6.35 18.83 0.77
CA ALA A 203 -5.82 19.52 -0.41
C ALA A 203 -4.41 20.11 -0.20
N GLU A 204 -4.11 20.56 1.02
CA GLU A 204 -2.80 21.10 1.40
C GLU A 204 -1.74 19.98 1.42
N ASP A 205 -2.02 18.86 2.09
CA ASP A 205 -1.15 17.69 2.17
C ASP A 205 -0.83 17.15 0.77
N TYR A 206 -1.85 17.03 -0.09
CA TYR A 206 -1.66 16.60 -1.47
C TYR A 206 -0.73 17.54 -2.25
N SER A 207 -0.95 18.85 -2.14
CA SER A 207 -0.12 19.86 -2.80
C SER A 207 1.32 19.85 -2.28
N GLN A 208 1.50 19.66 -0.97
CA GLN A 208 2.83 19.60 -0.35
C GLN A 208 3.59 18.36 -0.82
N PHE A 209 2.95 17.18 -0.77
CA PHE A 209 3.54 15.95 -1.28
C PHE A 209 3.96 16.08 -2.74
N TYR A 210 3.09 16.62 -3.60
CA TYR A 210 3.41 16.82 -5.02
C TYR A 210 4.60 17.77 -5.22
N THR A 211 4.68 18.83 -4.41
CA THR A 211 5.82 19.76 -4.44
C THR A 211 7.12 19.08 -3.99
N GLU A 212 7.07 18.24 -2.96
CA GLU A 212 8.22 17.46 -2.46
C GLU A 212 8.70 16.43 -3.50
N GLN A 213 7.79 15.78 -4.21
CA GLN A 213 8.09 14.88 -5.32
C GLN A 213 8.81 15.60 -6.46
N LEU A 214 8.30 16.78 -6.87
CA LEU A 214 8.94 17.59 -7.91
C LEU A 214 10.35 18.02 -7.47
N ARG A 215 10.51 18.53 -6.25
CA ARG A 215 11.82 18.90 -5.71
C ARG A 215 12.82 17.75 -5.76
N THR A 216 12.40 16.58 -5.32
CA THR A 216 13.22 15.36 -5.34
C THR A 216 13.59 14.97 -6.78
N ALA A 217 12.64 15.02 -7.71
CA ALA A 217 12.88 14.70 -9.12
C ALA A 217 13.82 15.69 -9.83
N PHE A 218 13.81 16.95 -9.41
CA PHE A 218 14.67 18.01 -9.97
C PHE A 218 15.98 18.23 -9.17
N GLY A 219 16.18 17.50 -8.07
CA GLY A 219 17.38 17.61 -7.22
C GLY A 219 17.52 18.95 -6.49
N ILE A 220 16.40 19.59 -6.13
CA ILE A 220 16.33 20.92 -5.48
C ILE A 220 15.90 20.79 -4.02
#